data_AF-A0A925BDK0-F1
#
_entry.id   AF-A0A925BDK0-F1
#
_cell.length_a   1.000
_cell.length_b   1.000
_cell.length_c   1.000
_cell.angle_alpha   90.00
_cell.angle_beta   90.00
_cell.angle_gamma   90.00
#
_symmetry.space_group_name_H-M   'P 1'
#
loop_
_entity.id
_entity.type
_entity.pdbx_description
1 polymer ?
#
loop_
_entity_poly.entity_id
_entity_poly.type
_entity_poly.pdbx_seq_one_letter_code
_entity_poly.pdbx_strand_id
1 'polypeptide(L)' 'MHNAAFAATGFDGVYVACEVSPEQVGQAVAGIRAMNLLGVNVTVPLKELVMPLLD' A
#
# COMPACT_ATOMS: atom_id res chain seq x y z
N MET A 1 11.09 3.28 -9.32
CA MET A 1 11.30 4.68 -8.88
C MET A 1 11.55 4.77 -7.38
N HIS A 2 10.58 4.42 -6.52
CA HIS A 2 10.74 4.56 -5.06
C HIS A 2 11.95 3.83 -4.45
N ASN A 3 12.20 2.55 -4.81
CA ASN A 3 13.37 1.82 -4.29
C ASN A 3 14.71 2.47 -4.65
N ALA A 4 14.82 3.06 -5.85
CA ALA A 4 16.01 3.80 -6.24
C ALA A 4 16.17 5.08 -5.42
N ALA A 5 15.07 5.77 -5.11
CA ALA A 5 15.09 6.93 -4.22
C ALA A 5 15.48 6.55 -2.78
N PHE A 6 14.93 5.46 -2.25
CA PHE A 6 15.29 4.96 -0.91
C PHE A 6 16.77 4.61 -0.80
N ALA A 7 17.31 3.91 -1.81
CA ALA A 7 18.74 3.62 -1.87
C ALA A 7 19.60 4.88 -1.97
N ALA A 8 19.18 5.89 -2.75
CA ALA A 8 19.91 7.14 -2.91
C ALA A 8 19.91 8.01 -1.65
N THR A 9 18.89 7.92 -0.81
CA THR A 9 18.78 8.71 0.43
C THR A 9 19.20 7.96 1.69
N GLY A 10 19.53 6.67 1.59
CA GLY A 10 19.81 5.81 2.75
C GLY A 10 18.57 5.54 3.60
N PHE A 11 17.37 5.65 3.02
CA PHE A 11 16.12 5.33 3.71
C PHE A 11 15.93 3.81 3.76
N ASP A 12 15.81 3.26 4.97
CA ASP A 12 15.57 1.82 5.17
C ASP A 12 14.11 1.47 4.87
N GLY A 13 13.84 1.15 3.61
CA GLY A 13 12.51 0.78 3.17
C GLY A 13 12.51 0.10 1.81
N VAL A 14 11.43 -0.64 1.54
CA VAL A 14 11.18 -1.28 0.26
C VAL A 14 9.76 -0.98 -0.20
N TYR A 15 9.64 -0.63 -1.47
CA TYR A 15 8.40 -0.41 -2.19
C TYR A 15 8.11 -1.65 -3.04
N VAL A 16 7.01 -2.34 -2.73
CA VAL A 16 6.60 -3.59 -3.36
C VAL A 16 5.19 -3.44 -3.94
N ALA A 17 4.97 -3.98 -5.13
CA ALA A 17 3.63 -4.10 -5.69
C ALA A 17 2.93 -5.32 -5.06
N CYS A 18 1.74 -5.10 -4.52
CA CYS A 18 0.88 -6.17 -3.99
C CYS A 18 -0.37 -6.25 -4.84
N GLU A 19 -0.65 -7.42 -5.40
CA GLU A 19 -1.84 -7.65 -6.21
C GLU A 19 -3.01 -7.96 -5.28
N VAL A 20 -4.09 -7.19 -5.42
CA VAL A 20 -5.28 -7.27 -4.55
C VAL A 20 -6.50 -7.21 -5.45
N SER A 21 -7.38 -8.21 -5.35
CA SER A 21 -8.65 -8.17 -6.05
C SER A 21 -9.63 -7.19 -5.37
N PRO A 22 -10.60 -6.60 -6.11
CA PRO A 22 -11.61 -5.72 -5.54
C PRO A 22 -12.33 -6.28 -4.31
N GLU A 23 -12.59 -7.58 -4.31
CA GLU A 23 -13.28 -8.31 -3.24
C GLU A 23 -12.42 -8.43 -1.97
N GLN A 24 -11.10 -8.31 -2.11
CA GLN A 24 -10.12 -8.49 -1.03
C GLN A 24 -9.63 -7.16 -0.43
N VAL A 25 -10.07 -6.00 -0.94
CA VAL A 25 -9.60 -4.67 -0.50
C VAL A 25 -9.71 -4.49 1.01
N GLY A 26 -10.84 -4.90 1.60
CA GLY A 26 -11.02 -4.83 3.05
C GLY A 26 -9.97 -5.59 3.84
N GLN A 27 -9.64 -6.81 3.40
CA GLN A 27 -8.61 -7.64 4.03
C GLN A 27 -7.21 -7.06 3.82
N ALA A 28 -6.92 -6.53 2.63
CA ALA A 28 -5.66 -5.86 2.34
C ALA A 28 -5.44 -4.64 3.26
N VAL A 29 -6.46 -3.79 3.42
CA VAL A 29 -6.38 -2.62 4.33
C VAL A 29 -6.20 -3.06 5.79
N ALA A 30 -6.91 -4.11 6.22
CA ALA A 30 -6.71 -4.68 7.55
C ALA A 30 -5.27 -5.20 7.75
N GLY A 31 -4.70 -5.88 6.74
CA GLY A 31 -3.32 -6.34 6.76
C GLY A 31 -2.31 -5.20 6.82
N ILE A 32 -2.53 -4.13 6.05
CA ILE A 32 -1.71 -2.91 6.07
C ILE A 32 -1.66 -2.32 7.49
N ARG A 33 -2.81 -2.20 8.16
CA ARG A 33 -2.90 -1.73 9.56
C ARG A 33 -2.18 -2.69 10.52
N ALA A 34 -2.43 -3.99 10.40
CA ALA A 34 -1.86 -5.01 11.29
C ALA A 34 -0.33 -5.11 11.19
N MET A 35 0.22 -4.94 9.99
CA MET A 35 1.67 -4.93 9.74
C MET A 35 2.32 -3.58 10.07
N ASN A 36 1.52 -2.56 10.42
CA ASN A 36 1.98 -1.20 10.70
C ASN A 36 2.85 -0.64 9.57
N LEU A 37 2.41 -0.82 8.31
CA LEU A 37 3.13 -0.27 7.17
C LEU A 37 3.07 1.25 7.18
N LEU A 38 4.17 1.89 6.75
CA LEU A 38 4.27 3.36 6.70
C LEU A 38 3.19 4.00 5.80
N GLY A 39 2.85 3.32 4.70
CA GLY A 39 1.84 3.78 3.74
C GLY A 39 1.83 2.94 2.47
N VAL A 40 0.79 3.11 1.67
CA VAL A 40 0.62 2.43 0.38
C VAL A 40 0.08 3.38 -0.67
N ASN A 41 0.43 3.15 -1.93
CA ASN A 41 -0.26 3.76 -3.05
C ASN A 41 -1.36 2.82 -3.54
N VAL A 42 -2.48 3.39 -3.98
CA VAL A 42 -3.63 2.64 -4.49
C VAL A 42 -3.88 3.03 -5.95
N THR A 43 -4.08 2.03 -6.81
CA THR A 43 -4.35 2.22 -8.23
C THR A 43 -5.73 1.68 -8.63
N VAL A 44 -6.17 1.98 -9.85
CA VAL A 44 -7.43 1.50 -10.42
C VAL A 44 -7.43 -0.04 -10.43
N PRO A 45 -8.54 -0.71 -10.05
CA PRO A 45 -9.87 -0.17 -9.71
C PRO A 45 -10.10 0.09 -8.21
N LEU A 46 -9.07 -0.03 -7.36
CA LEU A 46 -9.22 -0.07 -5.90
C LEU A 46 -9.38 1.30 -5.25
N LYS A 47 -9.18 2.39 -6.00
CA LYS A 47 -9.16 3.76 -5.45
C LYS A 47 -10.46 4.16 -4.78
N GLU A 48 -11.60 3.85 -5.38
CA GLU A 48 -12.91 4.18 -4.80
C GLU A 48 -13.27 3.21 -3.66
N LEU A 49 -12.87 1.94 -3.79
CA LEU A 49 -13.16 0.90 -2.81
C LEU A 49 -12.41 1.10 -1.48
N VAL A 50 -11.23 1.71 -1.52
CA VAL A 50 -10.44 1.96 -0.30
C VAL A 50 -10.96 3.16 0.51
N MET A 51 -11.57 4.16 -0.14
CA MET A 51 -12.01 5.41 0.52
C MET A 51 -12.83 5.21 1.80
N PRO A 52 -13.89 4.37 1.83
CA PRO A 52 -14.69 4.17 3.03
C PRO A 52 -13.98 3.38 4.14
N LEU A 53 -12.81 2.83 3.86
CA LEU A 53 -12.02 2.03 4.80
C LEU A 53 -10.92 2.84 5.48
N LEU A 54 -10.74 4.12 5.10
CA LEU A 54 -9.78 5.05 5.70
C LEU A 54 -10.41 5.77 6.90
N ASP A 55 -9.56 6.17 7.85
CA ASP A 55 -9.93 6.98 9.02
C ASP A 55 -9.69 8.48 8.76
#